data_AF-A0A8C6ST39-F1
#
_entry.id   AF-A0A8C6ST39-F1
#
_cell.length_a   1.000
_cell.length_b   1.000
_cell.length_c   1.000
_cell.angle_alpha   90.00
_cell.angle_beta   90.00
_cell.angle_gamma   90.00
#
_symmetry.space_group_name_H-M   'P 1'
#
loop_
_entity.id
_entity.type
_entity.pdbx_description
1 polymer ?
#
loop_
_entity_poly.entity_id
_entity_poly.type
_entity_poly.pdbx_seq_one_letter_code
_entity_poly.pdbx_strand_id
1 'polypeptide(L)'
;MASRLTKPRNFVLLFAAFVFIVSIPSFGKCQTTTAPPPPPPPCTSYKTCDTCVPHAKCLWCFSTNNCTDYPVTWLFPPASLCKLADARWGVCWLNFEALVITLGALGGVIVLAIAVCCCYCCCCKRSHTRFDREDEQYARRREEIRQRSEERKTDRKSKHDEIRRKYGLMADADHPYSKFENE
;
A
#
# COMPACT_ATOMS: atom_id res chain seq x y z
N MET A 1 -21.55 1.03 -10.88
CA MET A 1 -20.20 0.44 -10.88
C MET A 1 -19.45 0.95 -9.65
N ALA A 2 -19.60 0.25 -8.52
CA ALA A 2 -18.87 0.58 -7.30
C ALA A 2 -17.52 -0.14 -7.37
N SER A 3 -16.48 0.61 -7.72
CA SER A 3 -15.10 0.18 -7.65
C SER A 3 -14.82 -0.27 -6.21
N ARG A 4 -14.67 -1.58 -6.03
CA ARG A 4 -14.23 -2.19 -4.77
C ARG A 4 -12.81 -1.71 -4.52
N LEU A 5 -12.68 -0.56 -3.87
CA LEU A 5 -11.46 -0.12 -3.21
C LEU A 5 -11.13 -1.17 -2.16
N THR A 6 -10.25 -2.11 -2.53
CA THR A 6 -9.60 -3.03 -1.61
C THR A 6 -8.94 -2.20 -0.53
N LYS A 7 -9.55 -2.25 0.66
CA LYS A 7 -9.15 -1.48 1.85
C LYS A 7 -7.64 -1.66 2.07
N PRO A 8 -6.85 -0.59 2.32
CA PRO A 8 -5.39 -0.68 2.49
C PRO A 8 -5.00 -1.66 3.61
N ARG A 9 -5.87 -1.82 4.62
CA ARG A 9 -5.72 -2.80 5.69
C ARG A 9 -5.67 -4.25 5.19
N ASN A 10 -6.40 -4.60 4.14
CA ASN A 10 -6.41 -5.96 3.59
C ASN A 10 -5.17 -6.22 2.73
N PHE A 11 -4.64 -5.20 2.04
CA PHE A 11 -3.38 -5.32 1.30
C PHE A 11 -2.20 -5.52 2.25
N VAL A 12 -2.13 -4.75 3.34
CA VAL A 12 -1.09 -4.91 4.38
C VAL A 12 -1.18 -6.29 5.05
N LEU A 13 -2.38 -6.78 5.35
CA LEU A 13 -2.57 -8.11 5.94
C LEU A 13 -2.19 -9.25 4.99
N LEU A 14 -2.52 -9.14 3.70
CA LEU A 14 -2.15 -10.12 2.69
C LEU A 14 -0.63 -10.13 2.46
N PHE A 15 -0.01 -8.95 2.43
CA PHE A 15 1.43 -8.82 2.26
C PHE A 15 2.20 -9.32 3.50
N ALA A 16 1.73 -9.01 4.71
CA ALA A 16 2.29 -9.52 5.96
C ALA A 16 2.13 -11.05 6.07
N ALA A 17 0.98 -11.60 5.69
CA ALA A 17 0.77 -13.05 5.66
C ALA A 17 1.71 -13.73 4.65
N PHE A 18 1.91 -13.14 3.47
CA PHE A 18 2.85 -13.64 2.47
C PHE A 18 4.30 -13.64 3.00
N VAL A 19 4.73 -12.55 3.64
CA VAL A 19 6.06 -12.48 4.29
C VAL A 19 6.19 -13.51 5.42
N PHE A 20 5.16 -13.69 6.26
CA PHE A 20 5.17 -14.70 7.32
C PHE A 20 5.27 -16.12 6.77
N ILE A 21 4.55 -16.45 5.70
CA ILE A 21 4.59 -17.78 5.07
C ILE A 21 5.97 -18.06 4.43
N VAL A 22 6.60 -17.05 3.83
CA VAL A 22 7.93 -17.17 3.19
C VAL A 22 9.07 -17.16 4.23
N SER A 23 8.84 -16.59 5.42
CA SER A 23 9.82 -16.49 6.51
C SER A 23 9.74 -17.63 7.52
N ILE A 24 9.04 -18.73 7.23
CA ILE A 24 9.19 -19.99 7.98
C ILE A 24 10.35 -20.75 7.33
N PRO A 25 11.62 -20.57 7.77
CA PRO A 25 12.64 -21.53 7.38
C PRO A 25 12.21 -22.86 7.97
N SER A 26 11.98 -23.84 7.10
CA SER A 26 11.99 -25.24 7.51
C SER A 26 13.37 -25.47 8.11
N PHE A 27 13.47 -25.46 9.45
CA PHE A 27 14.70 -25.70 10.19
C PHE A 27 15.20 -27.09 9.79
N GLY A 28 16.09 -27.11 8.79
CA GLY A 28 16.84 -28.29 8.40
C GLY A 28 17.58 -28.80 9.61
N LYS A 29 17.38 -30.08 9.90
CA LYS A 29 17.96 -30.76 11.05
C LYS A 29 19.48 -30.80 10.87
N CYS A 30 20.21 -29.94 11.58
CA CYS A 30 21.68 -29.99 11.61
C CYS A 30 22.11 -31.32 12.23
N GLN A 31 22.71 -32.20 11.42
CA GLN A 31 23.42 -33.36 11.93
C GLN A 31 24.84 -32.94 12.33
N THR A 32 25.16 -33.10 13.60
CA THR A 32 26.52 -33.05 14.13
C THR A 32 27.18 -34.39 13.86
N THR A 33 28.10 -34.44 12.89
CA THR A 33 28.95 -35.62 12.68
C THR A 33 30.24 -35.48 13.49
N THR A 34 30.41 -36.40 14.43
CA THR A 34 31.56 -36.56 15.32
C THR A 34 32.65 -37.38 14.63
N ALA A 35 33.72 -36.74 14.13
CA ALA A 35 35.09 -37.25 13.96
C ALA A 35 35.96 -36.20 13.25
N PRO A 36 37.26 -36.06 13.56
CA PRO A 36 38.15 -35.16 12.80
C PRO A 36 38.44 -35.77 11.42
N PRO A 37 37.97 -35.16 10.32
CA PRO A 37 38.29 -35.64 8.98
C PRO A 37 39.76 -35.36 8.63
N PRO A 38 40.35 -36.10 7.68
CA PRO A 38 41.65 -35.76 7.10
C PRO A 38 41.65 -34.31 6.60
N PRO A 39 42.81 -33.64 6.53
CA PRO A 39 42.90 -32.26 6.08
C PRO A 39 42.23 -32.14 4.71
N PRO A 40 41.25 -31.23 4.55
CA PRO A 40 40.53 -31.10 3.30
C PRO A 40 41.51 -30.72 2.18
N PRO A 41 41.35 -31.29 0.97
CA PRO A 41 42.20 -30.93 -0.16
C PRO A 41 42.10 -29.42 -0.44
N PRO A 42 43.17 -28.77 -0.94
CA PRO A 42 43.15 -27.35 -1.24
C PRO A 42 42.13 -27.06 -2.36
N CYS A 43 41.48 -25.89 -2.31
CA CYS A 43 40.42 -25.51 -3.25
C CYS A 43 40.85 -25.59 -4.72
N THR A 44 42.14 -25.37 -5.02
CA THR A 44 42.72 -25.47 -6.37
C THR A 44 42.64 -26.86 -7.02
N SER A 45 42.36 -27.89 -6.21
CA SER A 45 42.16 -29.27 -6.66
C SER A 45 40.84 -29.44 -7.43
N TYR A 46 39.84 -28.61 -7.16
CA TYR A 46 38.55 -28.66 -7.83
C TYR A 46 38.61 -27.90 -9.17
N LYS A 47 38.20 -28.56 -10.25
CA LYS A 47 38.22 -28.02 -11.62
C LYS A 47 36.86 -27.66 -12.18
N THR A 48 35.81 -27.90 -11.42
CA THR A 48 34.43 -27.63 -11.83
C THR A 48 33.71 -26.85 -10.74
N CYS A 49 32.83 -25.95 -11.16
CA CYS A 49 32.05 -25.11 -10.27
C CYS A 49 31.22 -25.94 -9.27
N ASP A 50 30.55 -27.00 -9.71
CA ASP A 50 29.70 -27.84 -8.85
C ASP A 50 30.47 -28.61 -7.76
N THR A 51 31.77 -28.86 -7.94
CA THR A 51 32.60 -29.55 -6.95
C THR A 51 33.35 -28.58 -6.05
N CYS A 52 33.66 -27.38 -6.54
CA CYS A 52 34.34 -26.32 -5.79
C CYS A 52 33.40 -25.65 -4.77
N VAL A 53 32.25 -25.21 -5.25
CA VAL A 53 31.37 -24.25 -4.57
C VAL A 53 30.62 -24.82 -3.33
N PRO A 54 30.33 -26.13 -3.20
CA PRO A 54 29.75 -26.68 -1.98
C PRO A 54 30.63 -26.52 -0.73
N HIS A 55 31.93 -26.33 -0.92
CA HIS A 55 32.86 -26.13 0.18
C HIS A 55 32.85 -24.66 0.59
N ALA A 56 32.39 -24.36 1.82
CA ALA A 56 32.22 -22.98 2.31
C ALA A 56 33.49 -22.12 2.29
N LYS A 57 34.68 -22.75 2.29
CA LYS A 57 35.98 -22.07 2.23
C LYS A 57 36.47 -21.80 0.80
N CYS A 58 35.80 -22.32 -0.23
CA CYS A 58 36.21 -22.21 -1.62
C CYS A 58 35.29 -21.25 -2.39
N LEU A 59 35.86 -20.59 -3.40
CA LEU A 59 35.19 -19.69 -4.32
C LEU A 59 35.52 -20.11 -5.76
N TRP A 60 34.50 -20.16 -6.61
CA TRP A 60 34.69 -20.37 -8.05
C TRP A 60 34.60 -19.06 -8.81
N CYS A 61 35.50 -18.85 -9.77
CA CYS A 61 35.47 -17.70 -10.67
C CYS A 61 35.31 -18.15 -12.13
N PHE A 62 34.22 -17.73 -12.79
CA PHE A 62 34.01 -18.03 -14.21
C PHE A 62 34.96 -17.30 -15.16
N SER A 63 35.42 -16.11 -14.78
CA SER A 63 36.36 -15.33 -15.62
C SER A 63 37.70 -16.05 -15.80
N THR A 64 38.22 -16.70 -14.75
CA THR A 64 39.50 -17.41 -14.77
C THR A 64 39.37 -18.94 -14.79
N ASN A 65 38.14 -19.47 -14.68
CA ASN A 65 37.83 -20.91 -14.58
C ASN A 65 38.65 -21.65 -13.51
N ASN A 66 38.86 -21.01 -12.36
CA ASN A 66 39.63 -21.57 -11.26
C ASN A 66 38.86 -21.52 -9.94
N CYS A 67 39.13 -22.51 -9.09
CA CYS A 67 38.67 -22.58 -7.71
C CYS A 67 39.78 -22.08 -6.78
N THR A 68 39.50 -21.07 -5.96
CA THR A 68 40.45 -20.45 -5.03
C THR A 68 39.87 -20.38 -3.63
N ASP A 69 40.70 -20.19 -2.62
CA ASP A 69 40.22 -20.00 -1.25
C ASP A 69 39.44 -18.67 -1.14
N TYR A 70 38.30 -18.71 -0.46
CA TYR A 70 37.48 -17.54 -0.19
C TYR A 70 38.11 -16.72 0.95
N PRO A 71 38.42 -15.43 0.73
CA PRO A 71 38.96 -14.58 1.78
C PRO A 71 37.88 -14.25 2.82
N VAL A 72 37.88 -14.95 3.94
CA VAL A 72 36.95 -14.74 5.07
C VAL A 72 37.07 -13.38 5.76
N THR A 73 38.01 -12.54 5.33
CA THR A 73 38.19 -11.18 5.82
C THR A 73 37.11 -10.21 5.33
N TRP A 74 36.41 -10.53 4.23
CA TRP A 74 35.40 -9.65 3.63
C TRP A 74 34.11 -10.40 3.33
N LEU A 75 32.96 -9.73 3.48
CA LEU A 75 31.65 -10.30 3.20
C LEU A 75 31.44 -10.59 1.70
N PHE A 76 32.08 -9.81 0.84
CA PHE A 76 32.11 -10.03 -0.61
C PHE A 76 33.56 -10.08 -1.09
N PRO A 77 33.89 -10.96 -2.04
CA PRO A 77 35.24 -11.03 -2.58
C PRO A 77 35.55 -9.72 -3.31
N PRO A 78 36.76 -9.16 -3.13
CA PRO A 78 37.15 -7.95 -3.85
C PRO A 78 37.19 -8.22 -5.36
N ALA A 79 36.82 -7.20 -6.15
CA ALA A 79 36.76 -7.29 -7.61
C ALA A 79 38.11 -7.64 -8.27
N SER A 80 39.22 -7.43 -7.55
CA SER A 80 40.56 -7.81 -7.99
C SER A 80 40.78 -9.33 -8.05
N LEU A 81 40.08 -10.10 -7.22
CA LEU A 81 40.14 -11.57 -7.23
C LEU A 81 39.21 -12.15 -8.30
N CYS A 82 37.95 -11.71 -8.28
CA CYS A 82 36.97 -12.07 -9.29
C CYS A 82 35.88 -11.00 -9.33
N LYS A 83 35.34 -10.73 -10.52
CA LYS A 83 34.16 -9.86 -10.64
C LYS A 83 32.97 -10.53 -9.95
N LEU A 84 32.16 -9.72 -9.25
CA LEU A 84 31.06 -10.24 -8.43
C LEU A 84 30.03 -11.03 -9.28
N ALA A 85 29.73 -10.59 -10.50
CA ALA A 85 28.89 -11.30 -11.46
C ALA A 85 29.36 -12.73 -11.81
N ASP A 86 30.68 -12.95 -11.80
CA ASP A 86 31.32 -14.19 -12.23
C ASP A 86 31.70 -15.10 -11.04
N ALA A 87 31.64 -14.57 -9.83
CA ALA A 87 31.99 -15.26 -8.60
C ALA A 87 30.82 -16.12 -8.08
N ARG A 88 31.10 -17.37 -7.70
CA ARG A 88 30.12 -18.32 -7.15
C ARG A 88 30.60 -18.93 -5.84
N TRP A 89 29.69 -19.01 -4.87
CA TRP A 89 29.90 -19.46 -3.49
C TRP A 89 28.68 -20.22 -2.96
N GLY A 90 28.85 -21.34 -2.27
CA GLY A 90 27.75 -22.21 -1.80
C GLY A 90 27.00 -22.99 -2.90
N VAL A 91 26.53 -22.33 -3.96
CA VAL A 91 25.88 -22.96 -5.14
C VAL A 91 26.38 -22.38 -6.47
N CYS A 92 26.53 -23.23 -7.50
CA CYS A 92 27.09 -22.83 -8.78
C CYS A 92 26.14 -21.97 -9.65
N TRP A 93 24.84 -22.30 -9.63
CA TRP A 93 23.84 -21.70 -10.51
C TRP A 93 23.40 -20.29 -10.07
N LEU A 94 23.64 -19.93 -8.81
CA LEU A 94 23.16 -18.68 -8.23
C LEU A 94 24.21 -17.57 -8.35
N ASN A 95 23.78 -16.36 -8.71
CA ASN A 95 24.65 -15.18 -8.82
C ASN A 95 24.45 -14.29 -7.58
N PHE A 96 25.51 -14.05 -6.81
CA PHE A 96 25.44 -13.22 -5.60
C PHE A 96 25.06 -11.77 -5.90
N GLU A 97 25.52 -11.23 -7.03
CA GLU A 97 25.15 -9.88 -7.46
C GLU A 97 23.63 -9.79 -7.65
N ALA A 98 23.04 -10.73 -8.39
CA ALA A 98 21.61 -10.77 -8.61
C ALA A 98 20.84 -11.03 -7.31
N LEU A 99 21.34 -11.88 -6.42
CA LEU A 99 20.70 -12.15 -5.12
C LEU A 99 20.67 -10.91 -4.23
N VAL A 100 21.78 -10.19 -4.12
CA VAL A 100 21.84 -8.98 -3.29
C VAL A 100 20.95 -7.88 -3.87
N ILE A 101 20.96 -7.70 -5.19
CA ILE A 101 20.10 -6.72 -5.87
C ILE A 101 18.62 -7.07 -5.66
N THR A 102 18.23 -8.34 -5.82
CA THR A 102 16.83 -8.76 -5.64
C THR A 102 16.35 -8.61 -4.21
N LEU A 103 17.17 -8.98 -3.21
CA LEU A 103 16.84 -8.75 -1.80
C LEU A 103 16.74 -7.27 -1.46
N GLY A 104 17.67 -6.45 -1.97
CA GLY A 104 17.66 -5.00 -1.80
C GLY A 104 16.42 -4.36 -2.44
N ALA A 105 16.08 -4.77 -3.67
CA ALA A 105 14.90 -4.28 -4.38
C ALA A 105 13.59 -4.69 -3.67
N LEU A 106 13.48 -5.96 -3.26
CA LEU A 106 12.32 -6.45 -2.52
C LEU A 106 12.16 -5.70 -1.19
N GLY A 107 13.23 -5.56 -0.42
CA GLY A 107 13.24 -4.77 0.82
C GLY A 107 12.86 -3.30 0.57
N GLY A 108 13.42 -2.68 -0.46
CA GLY A 108 13.12 -1.30 -0.84
C GLY A 108 11.66 -1.08 -1.21
N VAL A 109 11.06 -1.97 -2.02
CA VAL A 109 9.65 -1.92 -2.37
C VAL A 109 8.75 -2.06 -1.13
N ILE A 110 9.13 -2.93 -0.18
CA ILE A 110 8.40 -3.11 1.07
C ILE A 110 8.44 -1.83 1.91
N VAL A 111 9.63 -1.25 2.12
CA VAL A 111 9.80 -0.02 2.89
C VAL A 111 9.04 1.14 2.24
N LEU A 112 9.12 1.27 0.91
CA LEU A 112 8.36 2.28 0.16
C LEU A 112 6.86 2.08 0.29
N ALA A 113 6.36 0.84 0.18
CA ALA A 113 4.94 0.54 0.34
C ALA A 113 4.44 0.88 1.75
N ILE A 114 5.23 0.59 2.79
CA ILE A 114 4.91 0.97 4.17
C ILE A 114 4.93 2.49 4.33
N ALA A 115 5.97 3.18 3.87
CA ALA A 115 6.10 4.62 3.97
C ALA A 115 4.92 5.33 3.28
N VAL A 116 4.59 4.93 2.06
CA VAL A 116 3.41 5.36 1.30
C VAL A 116 2.14 5.09 2.11
N CYS A 117 1.92 3.85 2.55
CA CYS A 117 0.74 3.49 3.33
C CYS A 117 0.61 4.34 4.61
N CYS A 118 1.71 4.57 5.33
CA CYS A 118 1.74 5.40 6.53
C CYS A 118 1.46 6.87 6.21
N CYS A 119 2.06 7.44 5.17
CA CYS A 119 1.80 8.81 4.74
C CYS A 119 0.34 8.98 4.30
N TYR A 120 -0.20 8.08 3.48
CA TYR A 120 -1.60 8.14 3.05
C TYR A 120 -2.57 7.88 4.22
N CYS A 121 -2.30 6.94 5.13
CA CYS A 121 -3.20 6.64 6.24
C CYS A 121 -3.13 7.65 7.39
N CYS A 122 -1.97 8.28 7.65
CA CYS A 122 -1.80 9.24 8.75
C CYS A 122 -2.07 10.68 8.31
N CYS A 123 -1.65 11.08 7.10
CA CYS A 123 -1.86 12.44 6.60
C CYS A 123 -3.23 12.61 5.93
N CYS A 124 -3.70 11.66 5.11
CA CYS A 124 -5.00 11.82 4.43
C CYS A 124 -6.19 11.62 5.36
N LYS A 125 -6.06 10.83 6.44
CA LYS A 125 -7.15 10.64 7.42
C LYS A 125 -7.44 11.93 8.22
N ARG A 126 -6.41 12.76 8.46
CA ARG A 126 -6.57 14.08 9.09
C ARG A 126 -7.15 15.12 8.13
N SER A 127 -6.88 15.01 6.83
CA SER A 127 -7.45 15.88 5.80
C SER A 127 -8.91 15.54 5.46
N HIS A 128 -9.24 14.25 5.32
CA HIS A 128 -10.59 13.82 4.93
C HIS A 128 -11.63 14.14 6.00
N THR A 129 -11.29 13.97 7.28
CA THR A 129 -12.18 14.33 8.41
C THR A 129 -12.43 15.83 8.50
N ARG A 130 -11.50 16.66 8.05
CA ARG A 130 -11.69 18.10 7.97
C ARG A 130 -12.56 18.49 6.78
N PHE A 131 -12.33 17.89 5.62
CA PHE A 131 -13.12 18.13 4.41
C PHE A 131 -14.58 17.68 4.57
N ASP A 132 -14.82 16.49 5.14
CA ASP A 132 -16.18 16.01 5.45
C ASP A 132 -16.94 16.98 6.36
N ARG A 133 -16.25 17.49 7.40
CA ARG A 133 -16.84 18.44 8.34
C ARG A 133 -17.19 19.77 7.69
N GLU A 134 -16.35 20.26 6.79
CA GLU A 134 -16.60 21.51 6.05
C GLU A 134 -17.76 21.34 5.05
N ASP A 135 -17.85 20.19 4.37
CA ASP A 135 -18.95 19.89 3.44
C ASP A 135 -20.30 19.76 4.17
N GLU A 136 -20.34 19.08 5.31
CA GLU A 136 -21.52 19.01 6.16
C GLU A 136 -21.99 20.39 6.64
N GLN A 137 -21.06 21.28 7.01
CA GLN A 137 -21.40 22.65 7.40
C GLN A 137 -21.97 23.45 6.24
N TYR A 138 -21.42 23.26 5.03
CA TYR A 138 -21.89 23.91 3.82
C TYR A 138 -23.30 23.43 3.42
N ALA A 139 -23.57 22.13 3.56
CA ALA A 139 -24.88 21.54 3.34
C ALA A 139 -25.94 22.13 4.28
N ARG A 140 -25.65 22.20 5.60
CA ARG A 140 -26.57 22.81 6.59
C ARG A 140 -26.89 24.27 6.26
N ARG A 141 -25.88 25.07 5.93
CA ARG A 141 -26.07 26.47 5.56
C ARG A 141 -26.96 26.62 4.32
N ARG A 142 -26.79 25.75 3.33
CA ARG A 142 -27.61 25.74 2.11
C ARG A 142 -29.07 25.42 2.42
N GLU A 143 -29.32 24.46 3.31
CA GLU A 143 -30.66 24.11 3.76
C GLU A 143 -31.33 25.24 4.54
N GLU A 144 -30.61 25.89 5.46
CA GLU A 144 -31.13 27.06 6.19
C GLU A 144 -31.53 28.21 5.26
N ILE A 145 -30.71 28.49 4.24
CA ILE A 145 -31.01 29.53 3.24
C ILE A 145 -32.26 29.14 2.44
N ARG A 146 -32.38 27.87 2.07
CA ARG A 146 -33.54 27.36 1.35
C ARG A 146 -34.80 27.49 2.20
N GLN A 147 -34.77 27.09 3.47
CA GLN A 147 -35.89 27.24 4.40
C GLN A 147 -36.32 28.69 4.55
N ARG A 148 -35.38 29.62 4.81
CA ARG A 148 -35.69 31.06 4.87
C ARG A 148 -36.28 31.61 3.57
N SER A 149 -35.89 31.06 2.42
CA SER A 149 -36.45 31.46 1.13
C SER A 149 -37.88 30.95 0.95
N GLU A 150 -38.17 29.73 1.43
CA GLU A 150 -39.48 29.10 1.37
C GLU A 150 -40.44 29.79 2.34
N GLU A 151 -40.02 30.12 3.56
CA GLU A 151 -40.79 30.93 4.53
C GLU A 151 -41.18 32.29 3.96
N ARG A 152 -40.26 32.99 3.27
CA ARG A 152 -40.59 34.27 2.61
C ARG A 152 -41.59 34.09 1.48
N LYS A 153 -41.57 32.95 0.78
CA LYS A 153 -42.54 32.65 -0.28
C LYS A 153 -43.91 32.33 0.29
N THR A 154 -43.99 31.56 1.37
CA THR A 154 -45.25 31.22 2.04
C THR A 154 -45.89 32.44 2.69
N ASP A 155 -45.12 33.30 3.36
CA ASP A 155 -45.61 34.57 3.93
C ASP A 155 -46.15 35.53 2.85
N ARG A 156 -45.44 35.66 1.71
CA ARG A 156 -45.94 36.46 0.58
C ARG A 156 -47.22 35.88 0.00
N LYS A 157 -47.30 34.55 -0.11
CA LYS A 157 -48.47 33.87 -0.64
C LYS A 157 -49.67 34.00 0.30
N SER A 158 -49.49 33.80 1.61
CA SER A 158 -50.57 33.93 2.60
C SER A 158 -51.15 35.35 2.61
N LYS A 159 -50.29 36.38 2.62
CA LYS A 159 -50.72 37.79 2.52
C LYS A 159 -51.47 38.06 1.22
N HIS A 160 -50.98 37.53 0.10
CA HIS A 160 -51.64 37.72 -1.20
C HIS A 160 -53.00 37.01 -1.26
N ASP A 161 -53.09 35.80 -0.70
CA ASP A 161 -54.32 35.01 -0.67
C ASP A 161 -55.35 35.58 0.33
N GLU A 162 -54.90 36.21 1.43
CA GLU A 162 -55.76 36.96 2.36
C GLU A 162 -56.35 38.21 1.69
N ILE A 163 -55.54 38.98 0.96
CA ILE A 163 -56.03 40.12 0.15
C ILE A 163 -57.05 39.62 -0.88
N ARG A 164 -56.74 38.54 -1.60
CA ARG A 164 -57.64 38.00 -2.62
C ARG A 164 -58.99 37.58 -2.03
N ARG A 165 -59.00 36.99 -0.83
CA ARG A 165 -60.22 36.64 -0.08
C ARG A 165 -61.02 37.87 0.36
N LYS A 166 -60.35 38.93 0.83
CA LYS A 166 -61.02 40.18 1.26
C LYS A 166 -61.86 40.82 0.15
N TYR A 167 -61.40 40.72 -1.10
CA TYR A 167 -62.06 41.33 -2.28
C TYR A 167 -62.87 40.34 -3.12
N GLY A 168 -63.18 39.14 -2.60
CA GLY A 168 -64.05 38.17 -3.29
C GLY A 168 -63.48 37.56 -4.57
N LEU A 169 -62.17 37.70 -4.83
CA LEU A 169 -61.51 37.16 -6.03
C LEU A 169 -61.20 35.64 -5.92
N MET A 170 -61.53 35.00 -4.80
CA MET A 170 -61.48 33.54 -4.63
C MET A 170 -62.91 33.00 -4.64
N ALA A 171 -63.13 31.89 -5.33
CA ALA A 171 -64.45 31.26 -5.54
C ALA A 171 -65.08 30.63 -4.28
N ASP A 172 -64.71 31.10 -3.09
CA ASP A 172 -65.27 30.64 -1.84
C ASP A 172 -66.48 31.54 -1.51
N ALA A 173 -67.67 30.93 -1.52
CA ALA A 173 -68.98 31.60 -1.47
C ALA A 173 -69.30 32.38 -0.17
N ASP A 174 -68.38 32.43 0.80
CA ASP A 174 -68.57 33.00 2.14
C ASP A 174 -67.75 34.29 2.37
N HIS A 175 -67.65 35.18 1.38
CA HIS A 175 -67.09 36.52 1.62
C HIS A 175 -68.19 37.54 2.00
N PRO A 176 -68.02 38.37 3.05
CA PRO A 176 -69.08 39.28 3.55
C PRO A 176 -69.65 40.28 2.53
N TYR A 177 -68.95 40.49 1.41
CA TYR A 177 -69.35 41.40 0.33
C TYR A 177 -70.14 40.73 -0.81
N SER A 178 -70.29 39.39 -0.83
CA SER A 178 -71.03 38.68 -1.90
C SER A 178 -72.54 38.95 -1.85
N LYS A 179 -73.04 39.48 -0.73
CA LYS A 179 -74.46 39.76 -0.50
C LYS A 179 -75.00 40.93 -1.33
N PHE A 180 -74.14 41.75 -1.94
CA PHE A 180 -74.55 42.95 -2.69
C PHE A 180 -74.59 42.77 -4.22
N GLU A 181 -74.18 41.61 -4.77
CA GLU A 181 -74.23 41.36 -6.22
C GLU A 181 -75.49 40.62 -6.69
N ASN A 182 -76.38 40.21 -5.77
CA ASN A 182 -77.62 39.47 -6.09
C ASN A 182 -78.89 40.34 -5.95
N GLU A 183 -78.88 41.56 -6.48
CA GLU A 183 -80.07 42.41 -6.67
C GLU A 183 -80.25 42.80 -8.14
#